data_AF-A0A484I883-F1
#
_entry.id   AF-A0A484I883-F1
#
_cell.length_a   1.000
_cell.length_b   1.000
_cell.length_c   1.000
_cell.angle_alpha   90.00
_cell.angle_beta   90.00
_cell.angle_gamma   90.00
#
_symmetry.space_group_name_H-M   'P 1'
#
loop_
_entity.id
_entity.type
_entity.pdbx_description
1 polymer ?
#
loop_
_entity_poly.entity_id
_entity_poly.type
_entity_poly.pdbx_seq_one_letter_code
_entity_poly.pdbx_strand_id
1 'polypeptide(L)'
;MFISMSSMNLSKNSKTNLLISPLLLIVMTSIIPVLPNVYAQATNTTTNTTDSVEADEPETPLEFISVIRSLLNQTLVEYTNENYTGAEELATTAYLDNYEYVEAPLAEIDRPLMETTEIQMREELRKMILDRVPIEELQAQIDEINVNLDKSVELLSNSTS
;
A
#
# COMPACT_ATOMS: atom_id res chain seq x y z
N MET A 1 -59.81 -10.21 -17.84
CA MET A 1 -58.69 -9.46 -18.45
C MET A 1 -58.39 -8.30 -17.53
N PHE A 2 -57.14 -8.22 -17.09
CA PHE A 2 -56.52 -7.25 -16.16
C PHE A 2 -56.89 -5.80 -16.54
N ILE A 3 -56.92 -4.82 -15.64
CA ILE A 3 -55.76 -4.31 -14.88
C ILE A 3 -56.27 -3.51 -13.66
N SER A 4 -55.78 -3.87 -12.48
CA SER A 4 -55.65 -3.00 -11.32
C SER A 4 -54.41 -2.13 -11.53
N MET A 5 -54.54 -0.80 -11.45
CA MET A 5 -53.37 0.07 -11.30
C MET A 5 -53.57 1.03 -10.15
N SER A 6 -52.91 0.62 -9.07
CA SER A 6 -52.37 1.38 -7.95
C SER A 6 -52.15 2.87 -8.21
N SER A 7 -52.76 3.70 -7.36
CA SER A 7 -52.39 5.09 -7.15
C SER A 7 -51.02 5.15 -6.49
N MET A 8 -50.01 5.72 -7.16
CA MET A 8 -48.75 6.05 -6.50
C MET A 8 -48.44 7.53 -6.69
N ASN A 9 -48.35 8.18 -5.53
CA ASN A 9 -48.24 9.60 -5.28
C ASN A 9 -46.78 10.03 -5.51
N LEU A 10 -46.53 10.84 -6.54
CA LEU A 10 -45.18 11.35 -6.83
C LEU A 10 -44.90 12.59 -5.98
N SER A 11 -44.31 12.38 -4.79
CA SER A 11 -43.80 13.45 -3.96
C SER A 11 -42.57 14.09 -4.63
N LYS A 12 -42.78 15.24 -5.27
CA LYS A 12 -41.70 16.16 -5.68
C LYS A 12 -41.27 16.97 -4.46
N ASN A 13 -40.10 16.65 -3.90
CA ASN A 13 -39.20 17.62 -3.27
C ASN A 13 -37.90 16.92 -2.87
N SER A 14 -36.84 17.09 -3.66
CA SER A 14 -35.48 17.02 -3.13
C SER A 14 -34.83 18.37 -3.40
N LYS A 15 -34.76 19.18 -2.34
CA LYS A 15 -33.96 20.40 -2.35
C LYS A 15 -32.50 19.96 -2.34
N THR A 16 -31.80 20.23 -3.43
CA THR A 16 -30.34 20.14 -3.52
C THR A 16 -29.72 21.11 -2.51
N ASN A 17 -29.30 20.59 -1.36
CA ASN A 17 -28.48 21.34 -0.43
C ASN A 17 -27.02 20.91 -0.63
N LEU A 18 -26.32 21.74 -1.38
CA LEU A 18 -24.87 21.92 -1.38
C LEU A 18 -24.43 22.22 0.06
N LEU A 19 -23.66 21.32 0.67
CA LEU A 19 -22.83 21.61 1.83
C LEU A 19 -21.46 21.00 1.58
N ILE A 20 -20.54 21.85 1.14
CA ILE A 20 -19.10 21.60 1.19
C ILE A 20 -18.74 21.57 2.67
N SER A 21 -18.49 20.37 3.22
CA SER A 21 -17.97 20.21 4.57
C SER A 21 -16.44 20.31 4.51
N PRO A 22 -15.79 21.05 5.42
CA PRO A 22 -14.35 21.23 5.39
C PRO A 22 -13.64 19.91 5.71
N LEU A 23 -12.61 19.63 4.91
CA LEU A 23 -11.48 18.75 5.18
C LEU A 23 -11.06 18.89 6.66
N LEU A 24 -11.41 17.89 7.48
CA LEU A 24 -10.89 17.76 8.83
C LEU A 24 -9.60 16.95 8.72
N LEU A 25 -8.47 17.65 8.72
CA LEU A 25 -7.14 17.07 8.87
C LEU A 25 -7.04 16.42 10.25
N ILE A 26 -7.29 15.12 10.33
CA ILE A 26 -7.00 14.33 11.53
C ILE A 26 -5.54 13.91 11.45
N VAL A 27 -4.63 14.75 11.95
CA VAL A 27 -3.29 14.31 12.35
C VAL A 27 -3.42 13.58 13.68
N MET A 28 -3.79 12.31 13.63
CA MET A 28 -3.68 11.40 14.77
C MET A 28 -2.27 10.82 14.77
N THR A 29 -1.35 11.53 15.42
CA THR A 29 -0.03 10.98 15.75
C THR A 29 -0.18 10.03 16.94
N SER A 30 -0.66 8.82 16.69
CA SER A 30 -0.45 7.70 17.62
C SER A 30 0.97 7.18 17.42
N ILE A 31 1.92 7.75 18.14
CA ILE A 31 3.29 7.23 18.20
C ILE A 31 3.23 5.92 19.00
N ILE A 32 3.13 4.79 18.30
CA ILE A 32 3.45 3.48 18.89
C ILE A 32 4.97 3.48 19.09
N PRO A 33 5.51 3.30 20.30
CA PRO A 33 6.94 3.10 20.46
C PRO A 33 7.31 1.76 19.83
N VAL A 34 7.85 1.78 18.61
CA VAL A 34 8.56 0.63 18.03
C VAL A 34 9.81 0.42 18.87
N LEU A 35 9.87 -0.69 19.59
CA LEU A 35 11.11 -1.15 20.22
C LEU A 35 12.14 -1.43 19.11
N PRO A 36 13.37 -0.89 19.18
CA PRO A 36 14.38 -1.20 18.20
C PRO A 36 14.76 -2.68 18.30
N ASN A 37 14.40 -3.44 17.28
CA ASN A 37 14.96 -4.77 17.07
C ASN A 37 16.42 -4.55 16.66
N VAL A 38 17.34 -4.78 17.59
CA VAL A 38 18.77 -4.65 17.38
C VAL A 38 19.24 -5.79 16.46
N TYR A 39 19.32 -5.53 15.16
CA TYR A 39 20.26 -6.20 14.28
C TYR A 39 21.39 -5.22 13.95
N ALA A 40 22.45 -5.31 14.74
CA ALA A 40 23.66 -4.54 14.56
C ALA A 40 24.39 -5.00 13.29
N GLN A 41 24.59 -4.10 12.33
CA GLN A 41 25.77 -4.10 11.48
C GLN A 41 26.32 -2.68 11.35
N ALA A 42 27.55 -2.52 11.82
CA ALA A 42 28.26 -1.27 11.93
C ALA A 42 28.80 -0.84 10.55
N THR A 43 28.49 0.39 10.14
CA THR A 43 29.40 1.17 9.30
C THR A 43 29.45 2.60 9.83
N ASN A 44 30.68 3.11 9.99
CA ASN A 44 30.94 4.41 10.60
C ASN A 44 30.66 5.53 9.59
N THR A 45 29.82 6.50 9.93
CA THR A 45 29.95 7.86 9.41
C THR A 45 29.50 8.84 10.49
N THR A 46 30.48 9.50 11.09
CA THR A 46 30.29 10.70 11.90
C THR A 46 30.09 11.88 10.96
N THR A 47 28.90 12.48 10.97
CA THR A 47 28.77 13.93 10.80
C THR A 47 27.75 14.45 11.80
N ASN A 48 28.21 15.34 12.68
CA ASN A 48 27.35 16.07 13.61
C ASN A 48 26.61 17.16 12.83
N THR A 49 25.29 17.20 12.86
CA THR A 49 24.51 18.45 12.97
C THR A 49 23.18 18.12 13.65
N THR A 50 22.86 18.88 14.68
CA THR A 50 21.58 18.87 15.39
C THR A 50 20.50 19.46 14.49
N ASP A 51 19.47 18.69 14.16
CA ASP A 51 18.09 19.15 13.94
C ASP A 51 17.18 17.93 13.73
N SER A 52 15.96 18.00 14.27
CA SER A 52 14.76 17.19 14.00
C SER A 52 14.98 15.78 13.40
N VAL A 53 14.75 14.73 14.20
CA VAL A 53 14.58 13.35 13.70
C VAL A 53 13.26 13.24 12.94
N GLU A 54 13.24 13.80 11.73
CA GLU A 54 12.39 13.33 10.64
C GLU A 54 13.05 12.05 10.15
N ALA A 55 12.29 10.96 10.03
CA ALA A 55 12.82 9.75 9.43
C ALA A 55 13.15 10.11 7.97
N ASP A 56 14.39 9.86 7.54
CA ASP A 56 14.79 10.10 6.16
C ASP A 56 13.85 9.32 5.23
N GLU A 57 13.29 10.00 4.22
CA GLU A 57 12.50 9.37 3.18
C GLU A 57 13.35 8.31 2.44
N PRO A 58 12.76 7.20 1.97
CA PRO A 58 13.51 6.21 1.20
C PRO A 58 14.12 6.85 -0.06
N GLU A 59 15.41 6.62 -0.30
CA GLU A 59 16.11 7.21 -1.45
C GLU A 59 16.54 6.14 -2.46
N THR A 60 16.62 4.87 -2.04
CA THR A 60 17.10 3.77 -2.88
C THR A 60 16.01 2.74 -3.16
N PRO A 61 16.06 2.01 -4.30
CA PRO A 61 15.11 0.95 -4.60
C PRO A 61 15.01 -0.12 -3.50
N LEU A 62 16.12 -0.40 -2.80
CA LEU A 62 16.15 -1.35 -1.69
C LEU A 62 15.39 -0.84 -0.46
N GLU A 63 15.48 0.46 -0.16
CA GLU A 63 14.71 1.09 0.92
C GLU A 63 13.22 1.15 0.57
N PHE A 64 12.87 1.48 -0.67
CA PHE A 64 11.48 1.40 -1.14
C PHE A 64 10.91 -0.02 -1.01
N ILE A 65 11.65 -1.08 -1.36
CA ILE A 65 11.23 -2.47 -1.14
C ILE A 65 10.95 -2.76 0.35
N SER A 66 11.76 -2.20 1.26
CA SER A 66 11.52 -2.32 2.71
C SER A 66 10.20 -1.67 3.13
N VAL A 67 9.92 -0.45 2.64
CA VAL A 67 8.67 0.25 2.91
C VAL A 67 7.46 -0.52 2.36
N ILE A 68 7.55 -1.03 1.13
CA ILE A 68 6.52 -1.85 0.49
C ILE A 68 6.13 -3.04 1.38
N ARG A 69 7.11 -3.78 1.89
CA ARG A 69 6.84 -4.94 2.78
C ARG A 69 6.08 -4.56 4.03
N SER A 70 6.43 -3.42 4.63
CA SER A 70 5.72 -2.89 5.79
C SER A 70 4.27 -2.56 5.45
N LEU A 71 4.03 -1.91 4.30
CA LEU A 71 2.68 -1.57 3.84
C LEU A 71 1.85 -2.79 3.49
N LEU A 72 2.45 -3.82 2.86
CA LEU A 72 1.77 -5.10 2.57
C LEU A 72 1.39 -5.83 3.86
N ASN A 73 2.24 -5.82 4.88
CA ASN A 73 1.90 -6.38 6.18
C ASN A 73 0.74 -5.62 6.85
N GLN A 74 0.79 -4.28 6.82
CA GLN A 74 -0.29 -3.44 7.34
C GLN A 74 -1.60 -3.64 6.57
N THR A 75 -1.53 -3.84 5.24
CA THR A 75 -2.69 -4.15 4.39
C THR A 75 -3.42 -5.38 4.90
N LEU A 76 -2.68 -6.45 5.20
CA LEU A 76 -3.24 -7.69 5.74
C LEU A 76 -3.87 -7.48 7.13
N VAL A 77 -3.23 -6.67 7.99
CA VAL A 77 -3.75 -6.34 9.32
C VAL A 77 -5.08 -5.60 9.20
N GLU A 78 -5.16 -4.55 8.38
CA GLU A 78 -6.39 -3.79 8.16
C GLU A 78 -7.49 -4.67 7.54
N TYR A 79 -7.12 -5.52 6.57
CA TYR A 79 -8.06 -6.45 5.96
C TYR A 79 -8.63 -7.45 6.98
N THR A 80 -7.80 -7.97 7.88
CA THR A 80 -8.21 -8.87 8.97
C THR A 80 -9.17 -8.18 9.95
N ASN A 81 -9.02 -6.87 10.13
CA ASN A 81 -9.90 -6.04 10.94
C ASN A 81 -11.19 -5.60 10.19
N GLU A 82 -11.44 -6.15 8.99
CA GLU A 82 -12.52 -5.77 8.08
C GLU A 82 -12.49 -4.29 7.65
N ASN A 83 -11.35 -3.61 7.83
CA ASN A 83 -11.12 -2.26 7.33
C ASN A 83 -10.64 -2.30 5.87
N TYR A 84 -11.54 -2.65 4.97
CA TYR A 84 -11.22 -2.80 3.54
C TYR A 84 -10.79 -1.50 2.86
N THR A 85 -11.27 -0.35 3.32
CA THR A 85 -10.83 0.95 2.80
C THR A 85 -9.38 1.22 3.20
N GLY A 86 -9.02 1.03 4.47
CA GLY A 86 -7.63 1.18 4.91
C GLY A 86 -6.68 0.17 4.24
N ALA A 87 -7.11 -1.07 4.05
CA ALA A 87 -6.35 -2.07 3.32
C ALA A 87 -6.10 -1.65 1.85
N GLU A 88 -7.12 -1.11 1.16
CA GLU A 88 -6.99 -0.66 -0.22
C GLU A 88 -6.10 0.58 -0.36
N GLU A 89 -6.18 1.53 0.58
CA GLU A 89 -5.30 2.70 0.64
C GLU A 89 -3.84 2.27 0.82
N LEU A 90 -3.56 1.38 1.77
CA LEU A 90 -2.21 0.86 2.02
C LEU A 90 -1.64 0.10 0.82
N ALA A 91 -2.44 -0.76 0.18
CA ALA A 91 -2.03 -1.47 -1.03
C ALA A 91 -1.76 -0.51 -2.21
N THR A 92 -2.55 0.56 -2.31
CA THR A 92 -2.35 1.62 -3.32
C THR A 92 -1.06 2.39 -3.07
N THR A 93 -0.79 2.81 -1.83
CA THR A 93 0.46 3.48 -1.45
C THR A 93 1.68 2.56 -1.66
N ALA A 94 1.56 1.27 -1.36
CA ALA A 94 2.64 0.31 -1.62
C ALA A 94 3.02 0.26 -3.11
N TYR A 95 2.05 0.41 -4.01
CA TYR A 95 2.31 0.46 -5.44
C TYR A 95 2.73 1.86 -5.91
N LEU A 96 1.84 2.85 -5.86
CA LEU A 96 2.02 4.17 -6.48
C LEU A 96 3.15 4.97 -5.84
N ASP A 97 3.23 4.96 -4.51
CA ASP A 97 4.18 5.82 -3.80
C ASP A 97 5.53 5.12 -3.57
N ASN A 98 5.64 3.82 -3.89
CA ASN A 98 6.84 3.06 -3.58
C ASN A 98 7.33 2.15 -4.71
N TYR A 99 6.49 1.24 -5.25
CA TYR A 99 6.96 0.29 -6.26
C TYR A 99 7.38 0.95 -7.57
N GLU A 100 6.78 2.09 -7.95
CA GLU A 100 7.18 2.86 -9.14
C GLU A 100 8.67 3.25 -9.12
N TYR A 101 9.26 3.49 -7.94
CA TYR A 101 10.69 3.79 -7.78
C TYR A 101 11.60 2.57 -7.95
N VAL A 102 11.03 1.36 -7.90
CA VAL A 102 11.72 0.08 -8.10
C VAL A 102 11.64 -0.37 -9.56
N GLU A 103 10.58 -0.01 -10.28
CA GLU A 103 10.29 -0.51 -11.63
C GLU A 103 11.44 -0.26 -12.61
N ALA A 104 11.87 0.99 -12.78
CA ALA A 104 12.91 1.33 -13.75
C ALA A 104 14.23 0.58 -13.51
N PRO A 105 14.86 0.64 -12.31
CA PRO A 105 16.11 -0.08 -12.07
C PRO A 105 15.94 -1.60 -12.14
N LEU A 106 14.80 -2.15 -11.74
CA LEU A 106 14.56 -3.59 -11.86
C LEU A 106 14.35 -4.02 -13.32
N ALA A 107 13.65 -3.23 -14.13
CA ALA A 107 13.37 -3.54 -15.54
C ALA A 107 14.61 -3.54 -16.44
N GLU A 108 15.67 -2.84 -16.04
CA GLU A 108 16.98 -2.91 -16.69
C GLU A 108 17.66 -4.28 -16.50
N ILE A 109 17.33 -4.98 -15.40
CA ILE A 109 17.93 -6.26 -15.01
C ILE A 109 17.02 -7.44 -15.39
N ASP A 110 15.75 -7.38 -14.98
CA ASP A 110 14.73 -8.42 -15.19
C ASP A 110 13.34 -7.78 -15.36
N ARG A 111 13.03 -7.40 -16.61
CA ARG A 111 11.73 -6.83 -16.99
C ARG A 111 10.54 -7.76 -16.69
N PRO A 112 10.57 -9.06 -17.02
CA PRO A 112 9.46 -9.97 -16.68
C PRO A 112 9.15 -10.02 -15.19
N LEU A 113 10.17 -10.04 -14.31
CA LEU A 113 9.96 -10.00 -12.87
C LEU A 113 9.29 -8.68 -12.43
N MET A 114 9.75 -7.55 -12.97
CA MET A 114 9.17 -6.24 -12.73
C MET A 114 7.69 -6.20 -13.12
N GLU A 115 7.36 -6.50 -14.38
CA GLU A 115 5.98 -6.42 -14.91
C GLU A 115 5.03 -7.37 -14.18
N THR A 116 5.52 -8.56 -13.81
CA THR A 116 4.72 -9.51 -13.01
C THR A 116 4.37 -8.92 -11.65
N THR A 117 5.34 -8.33 -10.96
CA THR A 117 5.14 -7.77 -9.62
C THR A 117 4.27 -6.50 -9.67
N GLU A 118 4.44 -5.66 -10.70
CA GLU A 118 3.61 -4.50 -10.99
C GLU A 118 2.13 -4.90 -11.11
N ILE A 119 1.80 -5.91 -11.92
CA ILE A 119 0.43 -6.40 -12.11
C ILE A 119 -0.13 -6.96 -10.79
N GLN A 120 0.66 -7.77 -10.08
CA GLN A 120 0.26 -8.36 -8.80
C GLN A 120 -0.09 -7.29 -7.76
N MET A 121 0.69 -6.21 -7.67
CA MET A 121 0.48 -5.13 -6.71
C MET A 121 -0.61 -4.13 -7.16
N ARG A 122 -0.51 -3.62 -8.38
CA ARG A 122 -1.41 -2.57 -8.89
C ARG A 122 -2.83 -3.06 -9.12
N GLU A 123 -2.98 -4.25 -9.67
CA GLU A 123 -4.24 -4.74 -10.21
C GLU A 123 -4.82 -5.86 -9.35
N GLU A 124 -4.08 -6.95 -9.18
CA GLU A 124 -4.60 -8.17 -8.57
C GLU A 124 -4.87 -7.99 -7.07
N LEU A 125 -3.89 -7.51 -6.31
CA LEU A 125 -4.03 -7.32 -4.86
C LEU A 125 -5.18 -6.36 -4.54
N ARG A 126 -5.24 -5.20 -5.21
CA ARG A 126 -6.31 -4.22 -5.01
C ARG A 126 -7.67 -4.78 -5.39
N LYS A 127 -7.77 -5.53 -6.48
CA LYS A 127 -9.01 -6.21 -6.88
C LYS A 127 -9.45 -7.22 -5.82
N MET A 128 -8.54 -8.05 -5.31
CA MET A 128 -8.83 -9.02 -4.26
C MET A 128 -9.37 -8.36 -2.99
N ILE A 129 -8.80 -7.21 -2.60
CA ILE A 129 -9.29 -6.42 -1.46
C ILE A 129 -10.72 -5.93 -1.69
N LEU A 130 -11.00 -5.36 -2.87
CA LEU A 130 -12.33 -4.84 -3.22
C LEU A 130 -13.39 -5.94 -3.36
N ASP A 131 -13.00 -7.09 -3.89
CA ASP A 131 -13.86 -8.26 -4.07
C ASP A 131 -14.09 -9.02 -2.75
N ARG A 132 -13.34 -8.68 -1.69
CA ARG A 132 -13.41 -9.29 -0.36
C ARG A 132 -13.22 -10.80 -0.37
N VAL A 133 -12.18 -11.24 -1.06
CA VAL A 133 -11.79 -12.66 -1.11
C VAL A 133 -11.51 -13.24 0.29
N PRO A 134 -11.53 -14.57 0.47
CA PRO A 134 -11.06 -15.19 1.71
C PRO A 134 -9.66 -14.70 2.13
N ILE A 135 -9.44 -14.50 3.43
CA ILE A 135 -8.17 -13.96 3.95
C ILE A 135 -6.97 -14.82 3.54
N GLU A 136 -7.16 -16.14 3.43
CA GLU A 136 -6.12 -17.07 3.02
C GLU A 136 -5.68 -16.84 1.57
N GLU A 137 -6.60 -16.46 0.69
CA GLU A 137 -6.28 -16.13 -0.71
C GLU A 137 -5.52 -14.80 -0.79
N LEU A 138 -5.93 -13.79 0.00
CA LEU A 138 -5.22 -12.51 0.06
C LEU A 138 -3.80 -12.67 0.63
N GLN A 139 -3.64 -13.46 1.68
CA GLN A 139 -2.33 -13.78 2.25
C GLN A 139 -1.42 -14.44 1.22
N ALA A 140 -1.95 -15.43 0.48
CA ALA A 140 -1.18 -16.12 -0.56
C ALA A 140 -0.69 -15.16 -1.65
N GLN A 141 -1.53 -14.22 -2.09
CA GLN A 141 -1.11 -13.19 -3.04
C GLN A 141 0.01 -12.31 -2.49
N ILE A 142 -0.10 -11.87 -1.23
CA ILE A 142 0.94 -11.05 -0.57
C ILE A 142 2.25 -11.85 -0.42
N ASP A 143 2.19 -13.15 -0.14
CA ASP A 143 3.36 -14.01 -0.06
C ASP A 143 4.06 -14.15 -1.42
N GLU A 144 3.30 -14.30 -2.51
CA GLU A 144 3.85 -14.33 -3.87
C GLU A 144 4.54 -13.01 -4.25
N ILE A 145 3.92 -11.87 -3.92
CA ILE A 145 4.53 -10.54 -4.10
C ILE A 145 5.84 -10.47 -3.30
N ASN A 146 5.87 -10.91 -2.05
CA ASN A 146 7.07 -10.88 -1.22
C ASN A 146 8.21 -11.73 -1.79
N VAL A 147 7.90 -12.89 -2.36
CA VAL A 147 8.88 -13.74 -3.07
C VAL A 147 9.48 -13.01 -4.27
N ASN A 148 8.68 -12.24 -5.01
CA ASN A 148 9.20 -11.46 -6.13
C ASN A 148 10.03 -10.25 -5.67
N LEU A 149 9.65 -9.63 -4.54
CA LEU A 149 10.46 -8.59 -3.90
C LEU A 149 11.80 -9.14 -3.38
N ASP A 150 11.84 -10.37 -2.87
CA ASP A 150 13.10 -11.02 -2.46
C ASP A 150 14.07 -11.19 -3.64
N LYS A 151 13.57 -11.67 -4.79
CA LYS A 151 14.37 -11.78 -6.02
C LYS A 151 14.84 -10.39 -6.49
N SER A 152 13.97 -9.38 -6.38
CA SER A 152 14.30 -8.00 -6.75
C SER A 152 15.46 -7.47 -5.89
N VAL A 153 15.46 -7.73 -4.58
CA VAL A 153 16.57 -7.38 -3.68
C VAL A 153 17.87 -8.06 -4.09
N GLU A 154 17.83 -9.36 -4.40
CA GLU A 154 19.03 -10.11 -4.84
C GLU A 154 19.64 -9.49 -6.11
N LEU A 155 18.81 -9.19 -7.11
CA LEU A 155 19.26 -8.62 -8.39
C LEU A 155 19.80 -7.19 -8.24
N LEU A 156 19.09 -6.34 -7.48
CA LEU A 156 19.47 -4.94 -7.28
C LEU A 156 20.75 -4.81 -6.44
N SER A 157 20.91 -5.63 -5.39
CA SER A 157 22.10 -5.61 -4.53
C SER A 157 23.37 -6.02 -5.28
N ASN A 158 23.24 -6.98 -6.21
CA ASN A 158 24.35 -7.45 -7.03
C ASN A 158 24.74 -6.45 -8.13
N SER A 159 23.84 -5.55 -8.52
CA SER A 159 24.09 -4.52 -9.55
C SER A 159 24.75 -3.26 -8.97
N THR A 160 24.63 -3.05 -7.66
CA THR A 160 25.24 -1.93 -6.92
C THR A 160 26.64 -2.24 -6.35
N SER A 161 27.13 -3.46 -6.51
CA SER A 161 28.47 -3.91 -6.05
C SER A 161 29.53 -3.78 -7.15
#